data_AF-A0A9X2YQE7-F1
#
_entry.id   AF-A0A9X2YQE7-F1
#
_cell.length_a   1.000
_cell.length_b   1.000
_cell.length_c   1.000
_cell.angle_alpha   90.00
_cell.angle_beta   90.00
_cell.angle_gamma   90.00
#
_symmetry.space_group_name_H-M   'P 1'
#
loop_
_entity.id
_entity.type
_entity.pdbx_description
1 polymer ?
#
loop_
_entity_poly.entity_id
_entity_poly.type
_entity_poly.pdbx_seq_one_letter_code
_entity_poly.pdbx_strand_id
1 'polypeptide(L)'
;AEAAVRAARASAVLDGGALQIAEDGEPDPVLAGALRVSEALEGGATTLVGVWQRAPLQALARLHSLAAADLTDDEHLGRPRADPDVGLRLELLAGLLTGGSRVPAPVLAAVAHGELLTLAPFGSADGVVARGVARLVTIATGLDPHGLGVPEVYWMRRSGDYRAAARGFASGTPDGLAAWLVLHCTGLHAGAREALQIAAGASG
;
A
#
# COMPACT_ATOMS: atom_id res chain seq x y z
N ALA A 1 -16.32 -4.37 -4.03
CA ALA A 1 -15.89 -5.71 -4.46
C ALA A 1 -14.93 -5.69 -5.66
N GLU A 2 -15.35 -5.38 -6.90
CA GLU A 2 -14.48 -5.56 -8.08
C GLU A 2 -13.18 -4.73 -8.06
N ALA A 3 -13.25 -3.45 -7.70
CA ALA A 3 -12.08 -2.57 -7.59
C ALA A 3 -11.06 -3.08 -6.55
N ALA A 4 -11.54 -3.58 -5.40
CA ALA A 4 -10.71 -4.13 -4.33
C ALA A 4 -9.98 -5.41 -4.77
N VAL A 5 -10.67 -6.31 -5.48
CA VAL A 5 -10.06 -7.53 -6.05
C VAL A 5 -9.03 -7.18 -7.11
N ARG A 6 -9.32 -6.20 -7.98
CA ARG A 6 -8.38 -5.75 -9.02
C ARG A 6 -7.13 -5.11 -8.39
N ALA A 7 -7.29 -4.30 -7.35
CA ALA A 7 -6.17 -3.73 -6.58
C ALA A 7 -5.32 -4.82 -5.94
N ALA A 8 -5.96 -5.82 -5.30
CA ALA A 8 -5.27 -6.92 -4.64
C ALA A 8 -4.41 -7.73 -5.62
N ARG A 9 -4.97 -8.08 -6.79
CA ARG A 9 -4.23 -8.80 -7.84
C ARG A 9 -3.04 -8.00 -8.36
N ALA A 10 -3.25 -6.72 -8.67
CA ALA A 10 -2.17 -5.86 -9.15
C ALA A 10 -1.07 -5.64 -8.09
N SER A 11 -1.46 -5.54 -6.82
CA SER A 11 -0.55 -5.49 -5.68
C SER A 11 0.26 -6.79 -5.59
N ALA A 12 -0.39 -7.96 -5.62
CA ALA A 12 0.30 -9.24 -5.52
C ALA A 12 1.34 -9.44 -6.63
N VAL A 13 1.00 -9.12 -7.88
CA VAL A 13 1.91 -9.23 -9.03
C VAL A 13 3.17 -8.38 -8.87
N LEU A 14 3.07 -7.19 -8.26
CA LEU A 14 4.24 -6.33 -8.00
C LEU A 14 5.25 -6.99 -7.06
N ASP A 15 4.80 -7.89 -6.20
CA ASP A 15 5.61 -8.63 -5.22
C ASP A 15 5.77 -10.12 -5.57
N GLY A 16 5.52 -10.50 -6.83
CA GLY A 16 5.78 -11.85 -7.35
C GLY A 16 4.64 -12.86 -7.17
N GLY A 17 3.48 -12.43 -6.67
CA GLY A 17 2.26 -13.24 -6.63
C GLY A 17 1.64 -13.45 -8.02
N ALA A 18 0.70 -14.39 -8.10
CA ALA A 18 0.00 -14.75 -9.33
C ALA A 18 -1.05 -13.70 -9.73
N LEU A 19 -1.24 -13.54 -11.04
CA LEU A 19 -2.28 -12.66 -11.60
C LEU A 19 -3.68 -13.29 -11.52
N GLN A 20 -3.75 -14.63 -11.55
CA GLN A 20 -4.99 -15.40 -11.54
C GLN A 20 -4.94 -16.41 -10.40
N ILE A 21 -6.12 -16.74 -9.88
CA ILE A 21 -6.30 -17.87 -8.95
C ILE A 21 -6.11 -19.15 -9.77
N ALA A 22 -5.42 -20.14 -9.21
CA ALA A 22 -5.21 -21.42 -9.87
C ALA A 22 -6.56 -22.16 -10.06
N GLU A 23 -6.58 -23.15 -10.96
CA GLU A 23 -7.81 -23.90 -11.30
C GLU A 23 -8.39 -24.67 -10.11
N ASP A 24 -7.57 -24.98 -9.10
CA ASP A 24 -7.97 -25.58 -7.82
C ASP A 24 -8.67 -24.59 -6.87
N GLY A 25 -8.68 -23.29 -7.21
CA GLY A 25 -9.40 -22.24 -6.51
C GLY A 25 -8.63 -21.58 -5.38
N GLU A 26 -7.40 -22.01 -5.06
CA GLU A 26 -6.61 -21.41 -3.99
C GLU A 26 -5.69 -20.28 -4.54
N PRO A 27 -5.77 -19.06 -3.98
CA PRO A 27 -4.81 -18.01 -4.32
C PRO A 27 -3.44 -18.35 -3.73
N ASP A 28 -2.36 -17.97 -4.42
CA ASP A 28 -1.02 -18.04 -3.81
C ASP A 28 -0.94 -17.17 -2.53
N PRO A 29 0.00 -17.44 -1.62
CA PRO A 29 0.12 -16.72 -0.34
C PRO A 29 0.18 -15.18 -0.46
N VAL A 30 0.83 -14.65 -1.50
CA VAL A 30 0.95 -13.20 -1.71
C VAL A 30 -0.39 -12.62 -2.15
N LEU A 31 -1.09 -13.28 -3.08
CA LEU A 31 -2.43 -12.88 -3.50
C LEU A 31 -3.43 -12.97 -2.34
N ALA A 32 -3.38 -14.04 -1.54
CA ALA A 32 -4.21 -14.19 -0.34
C ALA A 32 -3.98 -13.06 0.67
N GLY A 33 -2.73 -12.67 0.90
CA GLY A 33 -2.37 -11.53 1.76
C GLY A 33 -2.86 -10.19 1.22
N ALA A 34 -2.67 -9.95 -0.08
CA ALA A 34 -3.14 -8.73 -0.73
C ALA A 34 -4.67 -8.59 -0.72
N LEU A 35 -5.41 -9.71 -0.85
CA LEU A 35 -6.88 -9.72 -0.73
C LEU A 35 -7.34 -9.32 0.67
N ARG A 36 -6.73 -9.89 1.73
CA ARG A 36 -7.03 -9.54 3.12
C ARG A 36 -6.73 -8.08 3.45
N VAL A 37 -5.63 -7.53 2.92
CA VAL A 37 -5.32 -6.10 3.04
C VAL A 37 -6.36 -5.25 2.33
N SER A 38 -6.75 -5.60 1.10
CA SER A 38 -7.80 -4.89 0.37
C SER A 38 -9.14 -4.93 1.09
N GLU A 39 -9.53 -6.07 1.68
CA GLU A 39 -10.76 -6.22 2.46
C GLU A 39 -10.74 -5.34 3.72
N ALA A 40 -9.62 -5.28 4.44
CA ALA A 40 -9.48 -4.44 5.64
C ALA A 40 -9.61 -2.93 5.35
N LEU A 41 -9.43 -2.52 4.10
CA LEU A 41 -9.57 -1.16 3.61
C LEU A 41 -10.88 -0.92 2.84
N GLU A 42 -11.63 -1.97 2.52
CA GLU A 42 -12.83 -1.89 1.69
C GLU A 42 -13.93 -1.05 2.39
N GLY A 43 -14.62 -0.23 1.61
CA GLY A 43 -15.71 0.62 2.10
C GLY A 43 -15.26 1.91 2.80
N GLY A 44 -13.95 2.12 3.00
CA GLY A 44 -13.41 3.40 3.46
C GLY A 44 -13.17 3.46 4.95
N ALA A 45 -13.99 4.21 5.70
CA ALA A 45 -13.84 4.51 7.14
C ALA A 45 -14.00 3.26 8.05
N THR A 46 -13.12 2.28 7.86
CA THR A 46 -13.09 1.03 8.60
C THR A 46 -12.49 1.21 10.00
N THR A 47 -12.61 0.20 10.85
CA THR A 47 -11.91 0.15 12.15
C THR A 47 -10.42 0.41 12.00
N LEU A 48 -9.80 -0.05 10.90
CA LEU A 48 -8.38 0.16 10.65
C LEU A 48 -8.02 1.63 10.42
N VAL A 49 -8.88 2.41 9.77
CA VAL A 49 -8.71 3.88 9.63
C VAL A 49 -8.74 4.56 11.00
N GLY A 50 -9.67 4.14 11.87
CA GLY A 50 -9.74 4.65 13.23
C GLY A 50 -8.52 4.28 14.09
N VAL A 51 -7.90 3.11 13.86
CA VAL A 51 -6.63 2.73 14.51
C VAL A 51 -5.48 3.55 13.93
N TRP A 52 -5.41 3.70 12.61
CA TRP A 52 -4.37 4.47 11.92
C TRP A 52 -4.22 5.89 12.48
N GLN A 53 -5.35 6.58 12.70
CA GLN A 53 -5.36 7.95 13.21
C GLN A 53 -4.85 8.09 14.65
N ARG A 54 -4.94 7.03 15.46
CA ARG A 54 -4.59 7.04 16.90
C ARG A 54 -3.30 6.31 17.22
N ALA A 55 -2.99 5.26 16.45
CA ALA A 55 -1.92 4.30 16.69
C ALA A 55 -1.39 3.75 15.35
N PRO A 56 -0.70 4.58 14.54
CA PRO A 56 -0.23 4.21 13.21
C PRO A 56 0.68 2.97 13.21
N LEU A 57 1.53 2.80 14.23
CA LEU A 57 2.38 1.60 14.36
C LEU A 57 1.56 0.32 14.58
N GLN A 58 0.44 0.40 15.31
CA GLN A 58 -0.45 -0.75 15.49
C GLN A 58 -1.21 -1.08 14.21
N ALA A 59 -1.64 -0.06 13.47
CA ALA A 59 -2.26 -0.25 12.15
C ALA A 59 -1.28 -0.88 11.16
N LEU A 60 -0.01 -0.46 11.17
CA LEU A 60 1.05 -1.04 10.35
C LEU A 60 1.29 -2.52 10.72
N ALA A 61 1.41 -2.83 12.01
CA ALA A 61 1.55 -4.21 12.47
C ALA A 61 0.36 -5.08 12.03
N ARG A 62 -0.87 -4.56 12.13
CA ARG A 62 -2.08 -5.25 11.68
C ARG A 62 -2.08 -5.50 10.17
N LEU A 63 -1.69 -4.50 9.37
CA LEU A 63 -1.55 -4.65 7.92
C LEU A 63 -0.53 -5.74 7.57
N HIS A 64 0.62 -5.77 8.25
CA HIS A 64 1.61 -6.82 8.04
C HIS A 64 1.09 -8.20 8.43
N SER A 65 0.42 -8.35 9.58
CA SER A 65 -0.20 -9.63 9.96
C SER A 65 -1.22 -10.13 8.92
N LEU A 66 -1.96 -9.22 8.27
CA LEU A 66 -2.88 -9.59 7.18
C LEU A 66 -2.15 -9.93 5.88
N ALA A 67 -1.09 -9.21 5.56
CA ALA A 67 -0.35 -9.41 4.31
C ALA A 67 0.53 -10.66 4.34
N ALA A 68 1.04 -11.04 5.51
CA ALA A 68 2.10 -12.04 5.65
C ALA A 68 1.67 -13.35 6.33
N ALA A 69 0.38 -13.56 6.67
CA ALA A 69 0.00 -14.73 7.49
C ALA A 69 0.37 -16.09 6.87
N ASP A 70 0.48 -16.18 5.55
CA ASP A 70 0.86 -17.40 4.84
C ASP A 70 2.30 -17.34 4.29
N LEU A 71 3.08 -16.33 4.71
CA LEU A 71 4.43 -16.05 4.23
C LEU A 71 5.48 -16.15 5.34
N THR A 72 5.08 -16.15 6.61
CA THR A 72 5.99 -16.22 7.76
C THR A 72 5.26 -16.79 8.99
N ASP A 73 6.04 -17.27 9.96
CA ASP A 73 5.50 -17.79 11.21
C ASP A 73 4.84 -16.68 12.07
N ASP A 74 3.88 -17.09 12.92
CA ASP A 74 3.13 -16.21 13.83
C ASP A 74 4.01 -15.31 14.70
N GLU A 75 5.21 -15.76 15.05
CA GLU A 75 6.17 -15.00 15.84
C GLU A 75 6.70 -13.75 15.11
N HIS A 76 6.63 -13.70 13.79
CA HIS A 76 7.11 -12.57 12.98
C HIS A 76 5.97 -11.68 12.50
N LEU A 77 4.71 -12.11 12.63
CA LEU A 77 3.55 -11.33 12.20
C LEU A 77 3.44 -10.01 12.98
N GLY A 78 3.31 -8.92 12.24
CA GLY A 78 3.26 -7.56 12.78
C GLY A 78 4.53 -7.08 13.47
N ARG A 79 5.66 -7.81 13.41
CA ARG A 79 6.91 -7.44 14.08
C ARG A 79 7.95 -6.94 13.07
N PRO A 80 8.35 -5.66 13.12
CA PRO A 80 9.48 -5.18 12.32
C PRO A 80 10.76 -5.94 12.67
N ARG A 81 11.69 -6.01 11.72
CA ARG A 81 13.03 -6.56 11.89
C ARG A 81 13.72 -5.89 13.08
N ALA A 82 14.52 -6.66 13.81
CA ALA A 82 15.31 -6.20 14.96
C ALA A 82 16.54 -5.37 14.52
N ASP A 83 16.29 -4.30 13.78
CA ASP A 83 17.26 -3.34 13.26
C ASP A 83 16.95 -1.97 13.89
N PRO A 84 17.87 -1.37 14.66
CA PRO A 84 17.63 -0.10 15.33
C PRO A 84 17.18 1.02 14.39
N ASP A 85 17.70 1.05 13.15
CA ASP A 85 17.36 2.08 12.17
C ASP A 85 15.92 1.93 11.67
N VAL A 86 15.40 0.69 11.61
CA VAL A 86 14.00 0.42 11.24
C VAL A 86 13.05 1.00 12.28
N GLY A 87 13.32 0.76 13.58
CA GLY A 87 12.49 1.28 14.66
C GLY A 87 12.40 2.81 14.64
N LEU A 88 13.56 3.49 14.56
CA LEU A 88 13.62 4.94 14.51
C LEU A 88 12.87 5.53 13.31
N ARG A 89 13.04 4.95 12.12
CA ARG A 89 12.36 5.44 10.90
C ARG A 89 10.85 5.24 10.95
N LEU A 90 10.37 4.13 11.51
CA LEU A 90 8.95 3.90 11.72
C LEU A 90 8.34 4.89 12.71
N GLU A 91 9.04 5.23 13.79
CA GLU A 91 8.61 6.25 14.75
C GLU A 91 8.54 7.64 14.10
N LEU A 92 9.54 8.02 13.30
CA LEU A 92 9.53 9.27 12.55
C LEU A 92 8.36 9.33 11.56
N LEU A 93 8.12 8.24 10.81
CA LEU A 93 6.98 8.14 9.89
C LEU A 93 5.65 8.26 10.64
N ALA A 94 5.49 7.56 11.77
CA ALA A 94 4.30 7.64 12.62
C ALA A 94 4.05 9.08 13.12
N GLY A 95 5.11 9.78 13.54
CA GLY A 95 5.05 11.19 13.93
C GLY A 95 4.64 12.11 12.79
N LEU A 96 5.17 11.90 11.58
CA LEU A 96 4.77 12.66 10.39
C LEU A 96 3.28 12.48 10.05
N LEU A 97 2.79 11.24 10.16
CA LEU A 97 1.42 10.88 9.79
C LEU A 97 0.36 11.36 10.79
N THR A 98 0.71 11.42 12.07
CA THR A 98 -0.21 11.83 13.15
C THR A 98 -0.01 13.28 13.61
N GLY A 99 1.12 13.90 13.28
CA GLY A 99 1.52 15.25 13.72
C GLY A 99 0.82 16.42 13.05
N GLY A 100 -0.31 16.22 12.36
CA GLY A 100 -1.06 17.29 11.71
C GLY A 100 -0.36 17.92 10.51
N SER A 101 0.32 17.09 9.69
CA SER A 101 0.98 17.53 8.46
C SER A 101 0.04 18.34 7.56
N ARG A 102 0.53 19.47 7.04
CA ARG A 102 -0.18 20.32 6.06
C ARG A 102 0.18 19.98 4.61
N VAL A 103 0.97 18.92 4.41
CA VAL A 103 1.38 18.44 3.09
C VAL A 103 0.15 17.91 2.34
N PRO A 104 0.01 18.16 1.02
CA PRO A 104 -1.08 17.60 0.24
C PRO A 104 -1.17 16.07 0.39
N ALA A 105 -2.38 15.54 0.58
CA ALA A 105 -2.66 14.12 0.72
C ALA A 105 -1.92 13.20 -0.28
N PRO A 106 -1.86 13.47 -1.60
CA PRO A 106 -1.16 12.60 -2.53
C PRO A 106 0.36 12.56 -2.30
N VAL A 107 0.95 13.65 -1.81
CA VAL A 107 2.38 13.71 -1.45
C VAL A 107 2.63 12.93 -0.16
N LEU A 108 1.77 13.08 0.85
CA LEU A 108 1.88 12.30 2.09
C LEU A 108 1.77 10.79 1.83
N ALA A 109 0.83 10.38 0.99
CA ALA A 109 0.67 8.98 0.58
C ALA A 109 1.92 8.47 -0.16
N ALA A 110 2.48 9.28 -1.06
CA ALA A 110 3.71 8.93 -1.77
C ALA A 110 4.90 8.75 -0.83
N VAL A 111 5.09 9.66 0.15
CA VAL A 111 6.18 9.56 1.12
C VAL A 111 6.02 8.31 1.99
N ALA A 112 4.84 8.06 2.54
CA ALA A 112 4.60 6.87 3.37
C ALA A 112 4.80 5.57 2.61
N HIS A 113 4.34 5.51 1.35
CA HIS A 113 4.56 4.37 0.46
C HIS A 113 6.05 4.17 0.17
N GLY A 114 6.74 5.22 -0.28
CA GLY A 114 8.17 5.13 -0.62
C GLY A 114 9.01 4.73 0.59
N GLU A 115 8.72 5.29 1.76
CA GLU A 115 9.40 4.98 3.01
C GLU A 115 9.27 3.49 3.36
N LEU A 116 8.04 2.96 3.45
CA LEU A 116 7.83 1.56 3.82
C LEU A 116 8.36 0.58 2.76
N LEU A 117 8.18 0.91 1.48
CA LEU A 117 8.62 0.07 0.37
C LEU A 117 10.16 -0.06 0.34
N THR A 118 10.88 1.01 0.68
CA THR A 118 12.35 1.03 0.61
C THR A 118 13.02 0.64 1.92
N LEU A 119 12.36 0.90 3.06
CA LEU A 119 12.81 0.45 4.38
C LEU A 119 12.68 -1.06 4.55
N ALA A 120 11.65 -1.66 3.94
CA ALA A 120 11.29 -3.07 4.10
C ALA A 120 11.32 -3.48 5.58
N PRO A 121 10.48 -2.85 6.42
CA PRO A 121 10.57 -3.00 7.87
C PRO A 121 10.32 -4.42 8.36
N PHE A 122 9.58 -5.26 7.62
CA PHE A 122 9.19 -6.60 8.06
C PHE A 122 10.03 -7.71 7.42
N GLY A 123 10.53 -7.51 6.19
CA GLY A 123 11.29 -8.50 5.43
C GLY A 123 10.40 -9.46 4.62
N SER A 124 9.09 -9.45 4.84
CA SER A 124 8.08 -10.16 4.05
C SER A 124 6.86 -9.27 3.85
N ALA A 125 6.21 -9.41 2.69
CA ALA A 125 5.01 -8.65 2.30
C ALA A 125 5.12 -7.11 2.37
N ASP A 126 6.32 -6.53 2.48
CA ASP A 126 6.53 -5.09 2.66
C ASP A 126 5.92 -4.25 1.53
N GLY A 127 5.96 -4.74 0.28
CA GLY A 127 5.35 -4.03 -0.85
C GLY A 127 3.82 -3.96 -0.74
N VAL A 128 3.17 -5.08 -0.37
CA VAL A 128 1.72 -5.12 -0.11
C VAL A 128 1.36 -4.18 1.03
N VAL A 129 2.13 -4.20 2.13
CA VAL A 129 1.93 -3.31 3.27
C VAL A 129 2.10 -1.84 2.86
N ALA A 130 3.14 -1.51 2.10
CA ALA A 130 3.42 -0.14 1.67
C ALA A 130 2.30 0.42 0.77
N ARG A 131 1.78 -0.38 -0.16
CA ARG A 131 0.62 -0.01 -1.00
C ARG A 131 -0.67 0.10 -0.18
N GLY A 132 -0.88 -0.80 0.78
CA GLY A 132 -1.99 -0.73 1.73
C GLY A 132 -1.96 0.55 2.57
N VAL A 133 -0.79 0.94 3.08
CA VAL A 133 -0.59 2.21 3.81
C VAL A 133 -0.82 3.41 2.91
N ALA A 134 -0.36 3.38 1.65
CA ALA A 134 -0.63 4.46 0.70
C ALA A 134 -2.14 4.72 0.56
N ARG A 135 -2.94 3.66 0.42
CA ARG A 135 -4.41 3.73 0.36
C ARG A 135 -5.02 4.18 1.68
N LEU A 136 -4.51 3.70 2.81
CA LEU A 136 -4.97 4.12 4.12
C LEU A 136 -4.76 5.62 4.36
N VAL A 137 -3.65 6.19 3.88
CA VAL A 137 -3.41 7.64 3.88
C VAL A 137 -4.43 8.36 3.01
N THR A 138 -4.70 7.88 1.78
CA THR A 138 -5.69 8.55 0.91
C THR A 138 -7.11 8.50 1.48
N ILE A 139 -7.48 7.41 2.17
CA ILE A 139 -8.75 7.30 2.88
C ILE A 139 -8.80 8.25 4.08
N ALA A 140 -7.81 8.18 4.97
CA ALA A 140 -7.79 8.95 6.21
C ALA A 140 -7.71 10.47 6.00
N THR A 141 -7.12 10.91 4.88
CA THR A 141 -7.03 12.33 4.49
C THR A 141 -8.25 12.82 3.70
N GLY A 142 -9.18 11.92 3.35
CA GLY A 142 -10.37 12.24 2.57
C GLY A 142 -10.14 12.40 1.06
N LEU A 143 -8.93 12.10 0.56
CA LEU A 143 -8.64 12.12 -0.88
C LEU A 143 -9.41 11.04 -1.65
N ASP A 144 -9.54 9.86 -1.05
CA ASP A 144 -10.34 8.73 -1.55
C ASP A 144 -11.08 8.08 -0.36
N PRO A 145 -12.14 8.71 0.17
CA PRO A 145 -12.78 8.30 1.42
C PRO A 145 -13.36 6.88 1.40
N HIS A 146 -13.63 6.34 0.21
CA HIS A 146 -14.21 5.02 -0.01
C HIS A 146 -13.18 4.00 -0.51
N GLY A 147 -11.93 4.40 -0.71
CA GLY A 147 -10.86 3.54 -1.18
C GLY A 147 -11.13 2.95 -2.57
N LEU A 148 -11.78 3.69 -3.48
CA LEU A 148 -12.18 3.18 -4.79
C LEU A 148 -11.05 3.18 -5.82
N GLY A 149 -10.07 4.06 -5.65
CA GLY A 149 -8.93 4.17 -6.56
C GLY A 149 -8.10 2.88 -6.60
N VAL A 150 -7.65 2.52 -7.81
CA VAL A 150 -6.85 1.30 -8.05
C VAL A 150 -5.46 1.66 -8.62
N PRO A 151 -4.63 2.44 -7.90
CA PRO A 151 -3.32 2.89 -8.41
C PRO A 151 -2.36 1.73 -8.71
N GLU A 152 -2.54 0.58 -8.06
CA GLU A 152 -1.72 -0.62 -8.24
C GLU A 152 -1.71 -1.10 -9.69
N VAL A 153 -2.83 -0.95 -10.42
CA VAL A 153 -2.90 -1.33 -11.84
C VAL A 153 -1.94 -0.49 -12.68
N TYR A 154 -1.81 0.81 -12.37
CA TYR A 154 -0.87 1.69 -13.07
C TYR A 154 0.58 1.27 -12.81
N TRP A 155 0.92 1.01 -11.55
CA TRP A 155 2.28 0.59 -11.16
C TRP A 155 2.62 -0.82 -11.66
N MET A 156 1.68 -1.76 -11.62
CA MET A 156 1.84 -3.12 -12.15
C MET A 156 2.17 -3.09 -13.65
N ARG A 157 1.42 -2.31 -14.44
CA ARG A 157 1.68 -2.13 -15.88
C ARG A 157 3.03 -1.47 -16.18
N ARG A 158 3.66 -0.84 -15.19
CA ARG A 158 4.97 -0.15 -15.28
C ARG A 158 5.92 -0.61 -14.17
N SER A 159 5.95 -1.90 -13.88
CA SER A 159 6.66 -2.44 -12.71
C SER A 159 8.16 -2.12 -12.70
N GLY A 160 8.79 -2.05 -13.88
CA GLY A 160 10.17 -1.58 -14.04
C GLY A 160 10.37 -0.14 -13.58
N ASP A 161 9.53 0.78 -14.08
CA ASP A 161 9.57 2.21 -13.72
C ASP A 161 9.24 2.41 -12.24
N TYR A 162 8.25 1.68 -11.71
CA TYR A 162 7.87 1.73 -10.31
C TYR A 162 9.04 1.33 -9.39
N ARG A 163 9.72 0.22 -9.70
CA ARG A 163 10.91 -0.23 -8.94
C ARG A 163 12.09 0.74 -9.10
N ALA A 164 12.28 1.31 -10.28
CA ALA A 164 13.32 2.31 -10.52
C ALA A 164 13.07 3.60 -9.72
N ALA A 165 11.83 4.10 -9.73
CA ALA A 165 11.42 5.26 -8.97
C ALA A 165 11.53 5.03 -7.45
N ALA A 166 11.19 3.83 -6.96
CA ALA A 166 11.39 3.48 -5.55
C ALA A 166 12.88 3.51 -5.14
N ARG A 167 13.79 3.01 -5.99
CA ARG A 167 15.24 3.18 -5.77
C ARG A 167 15.67 4.65 -5.82
N GLY A 168 15.08 5.43 -6.72
CA GLY A 168 15.26 6.88 -6.78
C GLY A 168 14.86 7.57 -5.47
N PHE A 169 13.68 7.22 -4.92
CA PHE A 169 13.23 7.68 -3.61
C PHE A 169 14.23 7.34 -2.51
N ALA A 170 14.69 6.09 -2.45
CA ALA A 170 15.66 5.62 -1.45
C ALA A 170 17.00 6.38 -1.49
N SER A 171 17.39 6.92 -2.63
CA SER A 171 18.63 7.71 -2.76
C SER A 171 18.59 9.05 -2.01
N GLY A 172 17.38 9.55 -1.70
CA GLY A 172 17.19 10.87 -1.09
C GLY A 172 17.56 12.07 -1.97
N THR A 173 17.95 11.85 -3.23
CA THR A 173 18.28 12.93 -4.16
C THR A 173 17.02 13.71 -4.59
N PRO A 174 17.12 15.02 -4.86
CA PRO A 174 15.98 15.80 -5.34
C PRO A 174 15.30 15.20 -6.59
N ASP A 175 16.09 14.74 -7.55
CA ASP A 175 15.57 14.14 -8.79
C ASP A 175 14.89 12.78 -8.51
N GLY A 176 15.48 11.95 -7.65
CA GLY A 176 14.90 10.67 -7.25
C GLY A 176 13.56 10.82 -6.52
N LEU A 177 13.49 11.79 -5.59
CA LEU A 177 12.25 12.14 -4.89
C LEU A 177 11.21 12.70 -5.87
N ALA A 178 11.59 13.61 -6.77
CA ALA A 178 10.68 14.18 -7.75
C ALA A 178 10.10 13.11 -8.69
N ALA A 179 10.95 12.21 -9.21
CA ALA A 179 10.52 11.11 -10.08
C ALA A 179 9.52 10.19 -9.38
N TRP A 180 9.77 9.84 -8.10
CA TRP A 180 8.85 9.05 -7.29
C TRP A 180 7.52 9.75 -7.08
N LEU A 181 7.53 11.03 -6.65
CA LEU A 181 6.32 11.79 -6.40
C LEU A 181 5.45 11.92 -7.66
N VAL A 182 6.06 12.20 -8.82
CA VAL A 182 5.33 12.29 -10.10
C VAL A 182 4.73 10.95 -10.50
N LEU A 183 5.52 9.85 -10.43
CA LEU A 183 5.04 8.51 -10.75
C LEU A 183 3.89 8.09 -9.82
N HIS A 184 4.01 8.37 -8.52
CA HIS A 184 3.00 8.03 -7.53
C HIS A 184 1.70 8.80 -7.76
N CYS A 185 1.77 10.12 -7.94
CA CYS A 185 0.60 10.97 -8.22
C CYS A 185 -0.08 10.60 -9.54
N THR A 186 0.69 10.26 -10.57
CA THR A 186 0.14 9.77 -11.85
C THR A 186 -0.56 8.43 -11.67
N GLY A 187 -0.02 7.55 -10.82
CA GLY A 187 -0.65 6.30 -10.41
C GLY A 187 -2.00 6.52 -9.71
N LEU A 188 -2.06 7.45 -8.75
CA LEU A 188 -3.32 7.81 -8.09
C LEU A 188 -4.36 8.35 -9.09
N HIS A 189 -3.96 9.23 -10.01
CA HIS A 189 -4.85 9.77 -11.03
C HIS A 189 -5.37 8.67 -11.98
N ALA A 190 -4.48 7.79 -12.46
CA ALA A 190 -4.86 6.67 -13.31
C ALA A 190 -5.77 5.67 -12.58
N GLY A 191 -5.49 5.38 -11.31
CA GLY A 191 -6.31 4.51 -10.47
C GLY A 191 -7.72 5.06 -10.24
N ALA A 192 -7.87 6.38 -10.11
CA ALA A 192 -9.19 7.02 -10.03
C ALA A 192 -9.97 6.89 -11.36
N ARG A 193 -9.29 7.01 -12.51
CA ARG A 193 -9.92 6.81 -13.83
C ARG A 193 -10.36 5.36 -14.04
N GLU A 194 -9.54 4.39 -13.62
CA GLU A 194 -9.90 2.97 -13.65
C GLU A 194 -11.16 2.72 -12.80
N ALA A 195 -11.23 3.28 -11.59
CA ALA A 195 -12.41 3.14 -10.72
C ALA A 195 -13.71 3.63 -11.38
N LEU A 196 -13.65 4.74 -12.11
CA LEU A 196 -14.80 5.25 -12.88
C LEU A 196 -15.24 4.28 -13.99
N GLN A 197 -14.30 3.63 -14.66
CA GLN A 197 -14.62 2.64 -15.70
C GLN A 197 -15.28 1.39 -15.12
N ILE A 198 -14.85 0.95 -13.92
CA ILE A 198 -15.47 -0.15 -13.19
C ILE A 198 -16.92 0.19 -12.84
N ALA A 199 -17.15 1.39 -12.30
CA ALA A 199 -18.49 1.83 -11.93
C ALA A 199 -19.44 1.91 -13.15
N ALA A 200 -18.92 2.39 -14.29
CA ALA A 200 -19.69 2.43 -15.54
C ALA A 200 -20.04 1.03 -16.06
N GLY A 201 -19.09 0.08 -15.99
CA GLY A 201 -19.31 -1.30 -16.42
C GLY A 201 -20.27 -2.10 -15.53
N ALA A 202 -20.37 -1.76 -14.24
CA ALA A 202 -21.31 -2.39 -13.32
C ALA A 202 -22.76 -1.88 -13.45
N SER A 203 -22.97 -0.78 -14.19
CA SER A 203 -24.28 -0.13 -14.36
C SER A 203 -24.98 -0.52 -15.68
N GLY A 204 -24.34 -1.34 -16.52
CA GLY A 204 -24.86 -1.82 -17.81
C GLY A 204 -25.15 -3.31 -17.79
#